data_AF-M1A3P2-F1
#
_entry.id   AF-M1A3P2-F1
#
_cell.length_a   1.000
_cell.length_b   1.000
_cell.length_c   1.000
_cell.angle_alpha   90.00
_cell.angle_beta   90.00
_cell.angle_gamma   90.00
#
_symmetry.space_group_name_H-M   'P 1'
#
loop_
_entity.id
_entity.type
_entity.pdbx_description
1 polymer ?
#
loop_
_entity_poly.entity_id
_entity_poly.type
_entity_poly.pdbx_seq_one_letter_code
_entity_poly.pdbx_strand_id
1 'polypeptide(L)' 'MGDPTYECEHCGAYFWYEERIEKRYKKIKLVFTLCCGKGKIKLPNPKDPPTLLNELLFGSGN' A
#
# COMPACT_ATOMS: atom_id res chain seq x y z
N MET A 1 17.42 3.77 2.11
CA MET A 1 16.05 3.29 2.35
C MET A 1 15.72 2.37 1.18
N GLY A 2 15.34 1.12 1.40
CA GLY A 2 15.03 0.16 0.32
C GLY A 2 13.66 0.39 -0.30
N ASP A 3 13.26 -0.47 -1.24
CA ASP A 3 11.94 -0.40 -1.89
C ASP A 3 10.80 -0.85 -0.96
N PRO A 4 9.58 -0.32 -1.14
CA PRO A 4 8.39 -0.80 -0.44
C PRO A 4 7.93 -2.13 -1.06
N THR A 5 8.48 -3.24 -0.59
CA THR A 5 8.20 -4.58 -1.14
C THR A 5 7.16 -5.37 -0.35
N TYR A 6 6.66 -4.82 0.76
CA TYR A 6 5.73 -5.52 1.64
C TYR A 6 4.28 -5.13 1.37
N GLU A 7 3.53 -6.07 0.80
CA GLU A 7 2.11 -5.88 0.51
C GLU A 7 1.24 -6.12 1.76
N CYS A 8 0.25 -5.25 1.98
CA CYS A 8 -0.74 -5.44 3.01
C CYS A 8 -1.83 -6.42 2.58
N GLU A 9 -2.06 -7.48 3.36
CA GLU A 9 -3.11 -8.49 3.10
C GLU A 9 -4.55 -7.95 3.06
N HIS A 10 -4.79 -6.75 3.61
CA HIS A 10 -6.12 -6.15 3.69
C HIS A 10 -6.44 -5.21 2.53
N CYS A 11 -5.44 -4.43 2.08
CA CYS A 11 -5.62 -3.36 1.11
C CYS A 11 -4.80 -3.55 -0.18
N GLY A 12 -3.85 -4.48 -0.22
CA GLY A 12 -2.91 -4.64 -1.34
C GLY A 12 -1.89 -3.52 -1.48
N ALA A 13 -1.84 -2.56 -0.54
CA ALA A 13 -0.88 -1.47 -0.61
C ALA A 13 0.51 -1.92 -0.16
N TYR A 14 1.54 -1.37 -0.80
CA TYR A 14 2.94 -1.65 -0.52
C TYR A 14 3.51 -0.72 0.55
N PHE A 15 4.30 -1.28 1.45
CA PHE A 15 4.93 -0.60 2.57
C PHE A 15 6.42 -0.88 2.63
N TRP A 16 7.16 0.07 3.22
CA TRP A 16 8.54 -0.17 3.62
C TRP A 16 8.58 -1.08 4.84
N TYR A 17 9.58 -1.95 4.92
CA TYR A 17 9.79 -2.82 6.08
C TYR A 17 9.82 -2.03 7.40
N GLU A 18 10.45 -0.86 7.39
CA GLU A 18 10.67 -0.01 8.56
C GLU A 18 9.39 0.68 9.08
N GLU A 19 8.29 0.65 8.31
CA GLU A 19 6.99 1.20 8.74
C GLU A 19 6.14 0.22 9.57
N ARG A 20 6.64 -1.00 9.78
CA ARG A 20 5.95 -2.01 10.60
C ARG A 20 5.87 -1.56 12.06
N ILE A 21 4.73 -1.82 12.72
CA ILE A 21 4.56 -1.51 14.14
C ILE A 21 5.18 -2.59 15.03
N GLU A 22 4.97 -3.86 14.66
CA GLU A 22 5.40 -5.00 15.48
C GLU A 22 6.85 -5.37 15.15
N LYS A 23 7.75 -5.15 16.12
CA LYS A 23 9.12 -5.72 16.12
C LYS A 23 9.14 -7.24 16.31
N ARG A 24 7.97 -7.89 16.47
CA ARG A 24 7.87 -9.33 16.72
C ARG A 24 8.03 -10.10 15.41
N TYR A 25 9.25 -10.62 15.24
CA TYR A 25 9.77 -11.50 14.18
C TYR A 25 8.92 -12.74 13.80
N LYS A 26 7.76 -12.98 14.43
CA LYS A 26 7.03 -14.27 14.36
C LYS A 26 5.64 -14.20 13.72
N LYS A 27 5.12 -13.03 13.37
CA LYS A 27 3.89 -12.98 12.56
C LYS A 27 4.29 -12.87 11.10
N ILE A 28 3.90 -13.88 10.32
CA ILE A 28 3.89 -13.85 8.84
C ILE A 28 3.10 -12.62 8.33
N LYS A 29 2.24 -12.05 9.19
CA LYS A 29 1.40 -10.88 8.91
C LYS A 29 2.00 -9.62 9.49
N LEU A 30 2.58 -8.78 8.63
CA LEU A 30 3.07 -7.46 8.99
C LEU A 30 1.89 -6.49 9.15
N VAL A 31 1.80 -5.87 10.33
CA VAL A 31 0.79 -4.86 10.63
C VAL A 31 1.42 -3.48 10.54
N PHE A 32 0.95 -2.68 9.58
CA PHE A 32 1.36 -1.30 9.36
C PHE A 32 0.34 -0.34 9.99
N THR A 33 0.80 0.72 10.68
CA THR A 33 -0.09 1.71 11.34
C THR A 33 -0.93 2.49 10.35
N LEU A 34 -0.40 2.68 9.14
CA LEU A 34 -0.97 3.56 8.12
C LEU A 34 -1.96 2.85 7.19
N CYS A 35 -1.89 1.53 6.97
CA CYS A 35 -2.94 0.82 6.21
C CYS A 35 -3.98 0.15 7.12
N CYS A 36 -5.23 0.31 6.71
CA CYS A 36 -6.40 -0.39 7.24
C CYS A 36 -6.64 -0.25 8.76
N GLY A 37 -6.07 0.75 9.43
CA GLY A 37 -6.22 0.92 10.89
C GLY A 37 -5.83 -0.34 11.67
N LYS A 38 -4.74 -1.01 11.26
CA LYS A 38 -4.32 -2.34 11.75
C LYS A 38 -5.27 -3.49 11.34
N GLY A 39 -5.87 -3.41 10.16
CA GLY A 39 -6.84 -4.39 9.66
C GLY A 39 -8.27 -4.23 10.20
N LYS A 40 -8.56 -3.14 10.93
CA LYS A 40 -9.88 -2.86 11.50
C LYS A 40 -10.84 -2.22 10.51
N ILE A 41 -10.33 -1.59 9.46
CA ILE A 41 -11.14 -0.98 8.42
C ILE A 41 -10.79 -1.61 7.07
N LYS A 42 -11.81 -1.84 6.25
CA LYS A 42 -11.64 -2.24 4.85
C LYS A 42 -11.70 -0.96 4.02
N LEU A 43 -10.60 -0.60 3.37
CA LEU A 43 -10.60 0.50 2.42
C LEU A 43 -11.39 0.08 1.17
N PRO A 44 -12.25 0.95 0.61
CA PRO A 44 -12.84 0.69 -0.69
C PRO A 44 -11.74 0.65 -1.75
N ASN A 45 -11.95 -0.12 -2.82
CA ASN A 45 -11.01 -0.10 -3.94
C ASN A 45 -10.87 1.33 -4.47
N PRO A 46 -9.64 1.78 -4.77
CA PRO A 46 -9.44 3.08 -5.40
C PRO A 46 -10.23 3.12 -6.71
N LYS A 47 -10.88 4.25 -6.96
CA LYS A 47 -11.51 4.50 -8.26
C LYS A 47 -10.41 4.75 -9.28
N ASP A 48 -10.67 4.35 -10.52
CA ASP A 48 -9.80 4.72 -11.62
C ASP A 48 -9.61 6.24 -11.65
N PRO A 49 -8.36 6.72 -11.80
CA PRO A 49 -8.12 8.14 -11.90
C PRO A 49 -8.76 8.68 -13.19
N PRO A 50 -9.23 9.94 -13.20
CA PRO A 50 -9.70 10.61 -14.42
C PRO A 50 -8.71 10.47 -15.58
N THR A 51 -9.21 10.39 -16.81
CA THR A 51 -8.39 10.19 -18.02
C THR A 51 -7.18 11.13 -18.08
N LEU A 52 -7.38 12.41 -17.77
CA LEU A 52 -6.30 13.40 -17.71
C LEU A 52 -5.16 13.00 -16.75
N LEU A 53 -5.48 12.47 -15.57
CA LEU A 53 -4.46 12.04 -14.61
C LEU A 53 -3.72 10.79 -15.12
N ASN A 54 -4.43 9.85 -15.75
CA ASN A 54 -3.79 8.69 -16.38
C ASN A 54 -2.82 9.12 -17.49
N GLU A 55 -3.23 10.05 -18.35
CA GLU A 55 -2.38 10.58 -19.43
C GLU A 55 -1.12 11.28 -18.89
N LEU A 56 -1.25 12.03 -17.80
CA LEU A 56 -0.12 12.68 -17.13
C LEU A 56 0.83 11.68 -16.46
N LEU A 57 0.28 10.60 -15.86
CA LEU A 57 1.06 9.60 -15.13
C LEU A 57 1.83 8.66 -16.04
N PHE A 58 1.20 8.19 -17.12
CA PHE A 58 1.78 7.18 -18.01
C PHE A 58 2.37 7.78 -19.29
N GLY A 59 2.15 9.07 -19.54
CA GLY A 59 2.55 9.75 -20.75
C GLY A 59 1.77 9.21 -21.95
N SER A 60 0.97 10.07 -22.59
CA SER A 60 0.51 9.77 -23.94
C SER A 60 1.71 9.89 -24.90
N GLY A 61 2.56 8.86 -24.92
CA GLY A 61 3.68 8.75 -25.84
C GLY A 61 3.19 8.46 -27.26
N ASN A 62 3.05 9.52 -28.05
CA ASN A 62 3.30 9.46 -29.49
C ASN A 62 4.80 9.66 -29.73
#